data_AF-A0A9J6ZC66-F1
#
_entry.id   AF-A0A9J6ZC66-F1
#
_cell.length_a   1.000
_cell.length_b   1.000
_cell.length_c   1.000
_cell.angle_alpha   90.00
_cell.angle_beta   90.00
_cell.angle_gamma   90.00
#
_symmetry.space_group_name_H-M   'P 1'
#
loop_
_entity.id
_entity.type
_entity.pdbx_description
1 polymer ?
#
loop_
_entity_poly.entity_id
_entity_poly.type
_entity_poly.pdbx_seq_one_letter_code
_entity_poly.pdbx_strand_id
1 'polypeptide(L)'
;MDEQLFKRDWELSQSITNLARTYLEQDLSIDETMNRVLDSPEYKEWCSETRTFGIACEERFYYEDLHGSIQFEKYEALIQLYSHQYFSEMETEKPQTSIEYDHIFEQLGMKVTVQQLGYEIAQLSKLIGAKSTLNYQALLSLFNGTVITSLEEDLLDCLFANEEAASQFIEDFFETYKTDSSGESQ
;
A
#
# COMPACT_ATOMS: atom_id res chain seq x y z
N MET A 1 -15.25 -29.51 -14.75
CA MET A 1 -14.55 -28.28 -15.15
C MET A 1 -13.34 -28.72 -15.96
N ASP A 2 -13.20 -28.21 -17.18
CA ASP A 2 -12.00 -28.49 -17.98
C ASP A 2 -10.87 -27.58 -17.47
N GLU A 3 -9.89 -28.20 -16.82
CA GLU A 3 -8.75 -27.51 -16.19
C GLU A 3 -7.89 -26.78 -17.23
N GLN A 4 -7.79 -27.31 -18.45
CA GLN A 4 -7.03 -26.67 -19.51
C GLN A 4 -7.73 -25.41 -20.01
N LEU A 5 -9.06 -25.48 -20.15
CA LEU A 5 -9.87 -24.33 -20.54
C LEU A 5 -9.82 -23.23 -19.47
N PHE A 6 -9.96 -23.58 -18.19
CA PHE A 6 -9.86 -22.63 -17.09
C PHE A 6 -8.49 -21.94 -17.07
N LYS A 7 -7.40 -22.70 -17.24
CA LYS A 7 -6.04 -22.14 -17.27
C LYS A 7 -5.86 -21.15 -18.42
N ARG A 8 -6.36 -21.48 -19.61
CA ARG A 8 -6.31 -20.57 -20.78
C ARG A 8 -7.09 -19.28 -20.52
N ASP A 9 -8.31 -19.40 -19.99
CA ASP A 9 -9.11 -18.23 -19.65
C ASP A 9 -8.42 -17.39 -18.54
N TRP A 10 -7.83 -18.03 -17.54
CA TRP A 10 -7.04 -17.35 -16.51
C TRP A 10 -5.89 -16.55 -17.12
N GLU A 11 -5.06 -17.17 -17.95
CA GLU A 11 -3.93 -16.51 -18.61
C GLU A 11 -4.37 -15.30 -19.46
N LEU A 12 -5.45 -15.43 -20.23
CA LEU A 12 -5.98 -14.33 -21.04
C LEU A 12 -6.53 -13.19 -20.16
N SER A 13 -7.24 -13.50 -19.07
CA SER A 13 -7.74 -12.49 -18.13
C SER A 13 -6.61 -11.71 -17.45
N GLN A 14 -5.50 -12.38 -17.13
CA GLN A 14 -4.31 -11.76 -16.58
C GLN A 14 -3.62 -10.87 -17.63
N SER A 15 -3.56 -11.30 -18.90
CA SER A 15 -3.03 -10.48 -19.99
C SER A 15 -3.80 -9.17 -20.15
N ILE A 16 -5.14 -9.23 -20.14
CA ILE A 16 -6.01 -8.05 -20.21
C ILE A 16 -5.80 -7.13 -19.00
N THR A 17 -5.73 -7.70 -17.80
CA THR A 17 -5.49 -6.95 -16.56
C THR A 17 -4.13 -6.25 -16.57
N ASN A 18 -3.08 -6.95 -16.99
CA ASN A 18 -1.73 -6.39 -17.09
C ASN A 18 -1.64 -5.28 -18.15
N LEU A 19 -2.36 -5.42 -19.26
CA LEU A 19 -2.46 -4.37 -20.27
C LEU A 19 -3.11 -3.11 -19.68
N ALA A 20 -4.24 -3.25 -18.99
CA ALA A 20 -4.91 -2.14 -18.32
C ALA A 20 -3.99 -1.45 -17.29
N ARG A 21 -3.31 -2.24 -16.44
CA ARG A 21 -2.34 -1.72 -15.47
C ARG A 21 -1.21 -0.96 -16.13
N THR A 22 -0.63 -1.49 -17.20
CA THR A 22 0.46 -0.84 -17.95
C THR A 22 0.05 0.54 -18.46
N TYR A 23 -1.17 0.69 -18.97
CA TYR A 23 -1.67 1.98 -19.43
C TYR A 23 -1.88 2.98 -18.29
N LEU A 24 -2.45 2.53 -17.17
CA LEU A 24 -2.61 3.38 -15.98
C LEU A 24 -1.27 3.79 -15.37
N GLU A 25 -0.27 2.91 -15.37
CA GLU A 25 1.10 3.20 -14.94
C GLU A 25 1.79 4.22 -15.86
N GLN A 26 1.39 4.30 -17.13
CA GLN A 26 1.80 5.31 -18.11
C GLN A 26 0.99 6.62 -18.02
N ASP A 27 0.24 6.80 -16.92
CA ASP A 27 -0.58 7.98 -16.62
C ASP A 27 -1.70 8.25 -17.65
N LEU A 28 -2.19 7.22 -18.35
CA LEU A 28 -3.42 7.34 -19.13
C LEU A 28 -4.62 7.48 -18.20
N SER A 29 -5.62 8.25 -18.62
CA SER A 29 -6.88 8.33 -17.86
C SER A 29 -7.61 6.98 -17.85
N ILE A 30 -8.51 6.79 -16.88
CA ILE A 30 -9.39 5.62 -16.79
C ILE A 30 -10.15 5.40 -18.10
N ASP A 31 -10.72 6.46 -18.68
CA ASP A 31 -11.50 6.36 -19.92
C ASP A 31 -10.63 6.00 -21.12
N GLU A 32 -9.43 6.57 -21.24
CA GLU A 32 -8.49 6.21 -22.30
C GLU A 32 -8.01 4.76 -22.17
N THR A 33 -7.71 4.33 -20.94
CA THR A 33 -7.30 2.95 -20.65
C THR A 33 -8.41 1.97 -21.02
N MET A 34 -9.64 2.24 -20.57
CA MET A 34 -10.80 1.40 -20.89
C MET A 34 -11.00 1.28 -22.39
N ASN A 35 -11.00 2.40 -23.12
CA ASN A 35 -11.15 2.37 -24.58
C ASN A 35 -10.04 1.55 -25.26
N ARG A 36 -8.78 1.71 -24.84
CA ARG A 36 -7.65 0.95 -25.41
C ARG A 36 -7.73 -0.55 -25.11
N VAL A 37 -8.18 -0.92 -23.91
CA VAL A 37 -8.37 -2.33 -23.53
C VAL A 37 -9.52 -2.94 -24.33
N LEU A 38 -10.66 -2.25 -24.45
CA LEU A 38 -11.80 -2.73 -25.23
C LEU A 38 -11.48 -2.86 -26.73
N ASP A 39 -10.55 -2.05 -27.25
CA ASP A 39 -10.06 -2.15 -28.62
C ASP A 39 -8.92 -3.18 -28.81
N SER A 40 -8.43 -3.79 -27.73
CA SER A 40 -7.23 -4.63 -27.76
C SER A 40 -7.47 -6.01 -28.39
N PRO A 41 -6.43 -6.65 -28.97
CA PRO A 41 -6.52 -8.03 -29.44
C PRO A 41 -6.92 -9.03 -28.35
N GLU A 42 -6.42 -8.84 -27.12
CA GLU A 42 -6.68 -9.72 -25.98
C GLU A 42 -8.16 -9.69 -25.60
N TYR A 43 -8.78 -8.51 -25.54
CA TYR A 43 -10.20 -8.40 -25.23
C TYR A 43 -11.09 -8.92 -26.38
N LYS A 44 -10.69 -8.70 -27.64
CA LYS A 44 -11.36 -9.29 -28.80
C LYS A 44 -11.29 -10.82 -28.78
N GLU A 45 -10.15 -11.38 -28.41
CA GLU A 45 -10.01 -12.82 -28.18
C GLU A 45 -10.96 -13.26 -27.08
N TRP A 46 -10.98 -12.56 -25.93
CA TRP A 46 -11.87 -12.86 -24.81
C TRP A 46 -13.34 -12.99 -25.25
N CYS A 47 -13.84 -12.03 -26.02
CA CYS A 47 -15.22 -12.01 -26.51
C CYS A 47 -15.53 -13.04 -27.61
N SER A 48 -14.53 -13.68 -28.22
CA SER A 48 -14.74 -14.58 -29.37
C SER A 48 -15.31 -15.96 -29.00
N GLU A 49 -15.26 -16.34 -27.72
CA GLU A 49 -15.66 -17.67 -27.23
C GLU A 49 -16.39 -17.57 -25.90
N THR A 50 -17.21 -18.58 -25.58
CA THR A 50 -17.80 -18.72 -24.24
C THR A 50 -16.72 -19.07 -23.21
N ARG A 51 -16.66 -18.30 -22.12
CA ARG A 51 -15.64 -18.42 -21.07
C ARG A 51 -16.13 -19.17 -19.85
N THR A 52 -15.18 -19.68 -19.07
CA THR A 52 -15.43 -20.36 -17.79
C THR A 52 -15.79 -19.41 -16.65
N PHE A 53 -15.44 -18.13 -16.78
CA PHE A 53 -15.80 -17.04 -15.87
C PHE A 53 -15.88 -15.71 -16.65
N GLY A 54 -16.45 -14.67 -16.01
CA GLY A 54 -16.55 -13.33 -16.59
C GLY A 54 -15.48 -12.38 -16.05
N ILE A 55 -15.16 -11.33 -16.82
CA ILE A 55 -14.34 -10.20 -16.40
C ILE A 55 -15.10 -8.90 -16.69
N ALA A 56 -14.92 -7.88 -15.84
CA ALA A 56 -15.69 -6.64 -15.86
C ALA A 56 -15.01 -5.51 -16.67
N CYS A 57 -14.37 -5.83 -17.81
CA CYS A 57 -13.58 -4.85 -18.57
C CYS A 57 -14.41 -3.73 -19.23
N GLU A 58 -15.73 -3.87 -19.30
CA GLU A 58 -16.65 -2.83 -19.77
C GLU A 58 -17.08 -1.88 -18.64
N GLU A 59 -16.79 -2.24 -17.38
CA GLU A 59 -17.19 -1.48 -16.21
C GLU A 59 -16.08 -0.50 -15.80
N ARG A 60 -16.42 0.78 -15.72
CA ARG A 60 -15.49 1.82 -15.25
C ARG A 60 -14.89 1.49 -13.87
N PHE A 61 -15.70 0.91 -12.98
CA PHE A 61 -15.29 0.55 -11.62
C PHE A 61 -14.08 -0.40 -11.59
N TYR A 62 -13.94 -1.31 -12.56
CA TYR A 62 -12.78 -2.20 -12.68
C TYR A 62 -11.46 -1.41 -12.82
N TYR A 63 -11.47 -0.34 -13.62
CA TYR A 63 -10.28 0.50 -13.83
C TYR A 63 -10.04 1.47 -12.68
N GLU A 64 -11.10 1.94 -12.02
CA GLU A 64 -10.99 2.74 -10.80
C GLU A 64 -10.32 1.96 -9.67
N ASP A 65 -10.70 0.68 -9.50
CA ASP A 65 -10.10 -0.23 -8.52
C ASP A 65 -8.61 -0.51 -8.86
N LEU A 66 -8.30 -0.83 -10.12
CA LEU A 66 -6.91 -0.99 -10.57
C LEU A 66 -6.07 0.28 -10.37
N HIS A 67 -6.62 1.44 -10.72
CA HIS A 67 -5.94 2.71 -10.52
C HIS A 67 -5.71 2.97 -9.03
N GLY A 68 -6.70 2.73 -8.18
CA GLY A 68 -6.56 2.80 -6.73
C GLY A 68 -5.44 1.91 -6.20
N SER A 69 -5.37 0.65 -6.66
CA SER A 69 -4.28 -0.29 -6.32
C SER A 69 -2.92 0.25 -6.73
N ILE A 70 -2.77 0.76 -7.96
CA ILE A 70 -1.50 1.31 -8.45
C ILE A 70 -1.07 2.53 -7.63
N GLN A 71 -2.01 3.44 -7.32
CA GLN A 71 -1.71 4.61 -6.50
C GLN A 71 -1.29 4.20 -5.08
N PHE A 72 -1.95 3.19 -4.51
CA PHE A 72 -1.57 2.64 -3.21
C PHE A 72 -0.19 1.97 -3.23
N GLU A 73 0.15 1.22 -4.28
CA GLU A 73 1.49 0.63 -4.45
C GLU A 73 2.58 1.71 -4.56
N LYS A 74 2.34 2.76 -5.36
CA LYS A 74 3.25 3.93 -5.46
C LYS A 74 3.43 4.62 -4.10
N TYR A 75 2.33 4.74 -3.36
CA TYR A 75 2.29 5.33 -2.03
C TYR A 75 3.11 4.53 -1.00
N GLU A 76 2.87 3.22 -0.92
CA GLU A 76 3.62 2.31 -0.04
C GLU A 76 5.12 2.29 -0.39
N ALA A 77 5.46 2.25 -1.68
CA ALA A 77 6.83 2.32 -2.14
C ALA A 77 7.53 3.63 -1.73
N LEU A 78 6.82 4.76 -1.71
CA LEU A 78 7.36 6.04 -1.27
C LEU A 78 7.65 6.06 0.23
N ILE A 79 6.74 5.52 1.07
CA ILE A 79 6.99 5.36 2.52
C ILE A 79 8.21 4.47 2.74
N GLN A 80 8.28 3.36 2.02
CA GLN A 80 9.37 2.40 2.13
C GLN A 80 10.71 3.01 1.69
N LEU A 81 10.71 3.87 0.67
CA LEU A 81 11.91 4.60 0.26
C LEU A 81 12.42 5.49 1.41
N TYR A 82 11.53 6.28 2.03
CA TYR A 82 11.90 7.12 3.16
C TYR A 82 12.38 6.32 4.36
N SER A 83 11.71 5.21 4.69
CA SER A 83 12.14 4.37 5.81
C SER A 83 13.55 3.82 5.60
N HIS A 84 13.88 3.35 4.40
CA HIS A 84 15.24 2.88 4.08
C HIS A 84 16.28 4.00 4.17
N GLN A 85 15.96 5.20 3.68
CA GLN A 85 16.84 6.37 3.78
C GLN A 85 17.14 6.66 5.25
N TYR A 86 16.12 6.87 6.09
CA TYR A 86 16.31 7.15 7.52
C TYR A 86 16.91 5.98 8.30
N PHE A 87 16.72 4.74 7.86
CA PHE A 87 17.31 3.58 8.52
C PHE A 87 18.81 3.46 8.24
N SER A 88 19.22 3.65 6.98
CA SER A 88 20.60 3.54 6.53
C SER A 88 21.47 4.76 6.87
N GLU A 89 20.87 5.95 6.91
CA GLU A 89 21.57 7.19 7.21
C GLU A 89 21.65 7.43 8.73
N MET A 90 22.69 8.18 9.15
CA MET A 90 22.79 8.74 10.51
C MET A 90 21.94 10.01 10.67
N GLU A 91 21.12 10.36 9.68
CA GLU A 91 20.16 11.45 9.83
C GLU A 91 19.19 11.13 10.97
N THR A 92 19.30 11.93 12.02
CA THR A 92 18.53 11.81 13.26
C THR A 92 17.45 12.87 13.34
N GLU A 93 17.51 13.89 12.47
CA GLU A 93 16.54 14.98 12.47
C GLU A 93 15.22 14.52 11.87
N LYS A 94 14.16 14.65 12.68
CA LYS A 94 12.79 14.35 12.29
C LYS A 94 12.35 15.31 11.17
N PRO A 95 11.77 14.81 10.07
CA PRO A 95 11.35 15.66 8.96
C PRO A 95 10.31 16.69 9.41
N GLN A 96 10.48 17.93 8.91
CA GLN A 96 9.50 18.99 9.14
C GLN A 96 8.16 18.65 8.48
N THR A 97 7.07 19.11 9.09
CA THR A 97 5.72 18.86 8.61
C THR A 97 5.52 19.45 7.22
N SER A 98 5.25 18.59 6.23
CA SER A 98 4.77 18.97 4.90
C SER A 98 3.25 19.15 4.90
N ILE A 99 2.69 19.60 3.77
CA ILE A 99 1.28 20.01 3.65
C ILE A 99 0.34 18.78 3.49
N GLU A 100 0.86 17.60 3.15
CA GLU A 100 0.07 16.41 2.81
C GLU A 100 0.24 15.30 3.85
N TYR A 101 -0.87 14.96 4.51
CA TYR A 101 -0.95 13.89 5.51
C TYR A 101 -1.27 12.53 4.88
N ASP A 102 -0.84 11.46 5.54
CA ASP A 102 -1.26 10.10 5.24
C ASP A 102 -2.78 9.97 5.45
N HIS A 103 -3.49 9.53 4.42
CA HIS A 103 -4.94 9.41 4.43
C HIS A 103 -5.48 8.35 5.39
N ILE A 104 -4.75 7.25 5.59
CA ILE A 104 -5.15 6.17 6.52
C ILE A 104 -5.00 6.64 7.96
N PHE A 105 -3.86 7.24 8.31
CA PHE A 105 -3.62 7.77 9.64
C PHE A 105 -4.48 9.01 9.93
N GLU A 106 -4.80 9.84 8.92
CA GLU A 106 -5.76 10.94 9.06
C GLU A 106 -7.16 10.42 9.43
N GLN A 107 -7.61 9.32 8.85
CA GLN A 107 -8.87 8.65 9.23
C GLN A 107 -8.83 8.10 10.66
N LEU A 108 -7.64 7.75 11.17
CA LEU A 108 -7.40 7.38 12.56
C LEU A 108 -7.25 8.60 13.50
N GLY A 109 -7.44 9.82 12.99
CA GLY A 109 -7.34 11.07 13.74
C GLY A 109 -5.92 11.56 13.97
N MET A 110 -4.94 11.08 13.19
CA MET A 110 -3.53 11.43 13.30
C MET A 110 -3.05 12.25 12.10
N LYS A 111 -2.31 13.33 12.35
CA LYS A 111 -1.71 14.19 11.33
C LYS A 111 -0.23 13.87 11.14
N VAL A 112 0.04 12.81 10.40
CA VAL A 112 1.39 12.36 10.07
C VAL A 112 1.59 12.38 8.56
N THR A 113 2.72 12.90 8.09
CA THR A 113 3.04 12.92 6.66
C THR A 113 3.71 11.62 6.23
N VAL A 114 3.73 11.35 4.92
CA VAL A 114 4.40 10.17 4.33
C VAL A 114 5.87 10.07 4.73
N GLN A 115 6.59 11.19 4.72
CA GLN A 115 8.00 11.23 5.09
C GLN A 115 8.20 11.01 6.59
N GLN A 116 7.30 11.54 7.43
CA GLN A 116 7.29 11.28 8.87
C GLN A 116 7.03 9.81 9.16
N LEU A 117 6.07 9.17 8.48
CA LEU A 117 5.86 7.73 8.62
C LEU A 117 7.10 6.92 8.25
N GLY A 118 7.77 7.26 7.15
CA GLY A 118 9.05 6.64 6.79
C GLY A 118 10.08 6.76 7.92
N TYR A 119 10.24 7.96 8.49
CA TYR A 119 11.11 8.20 9.64
C TYR A 119 10.72 7.33 10.85
N GLU A 120 9.45 7.31 11.22
CA GLU A 120 8.94 6.58 12.39
C GLU A 120 9.11 5.06 12.23
N ILE A 121 8.86 4.52 11.03
CA ILE A 121 9.15 3.12 10.68
C ILE A 121 10.64 2.82 10.89
N ALA A 122 11.52 3.71 10.43
CA ALA A 122 12.96 3.54 10.60
C ALA A 122 13.38 3.58 12.07
N GLN A 123 12.82 4.50 12.87
CA GLN A 123 13.10 4.60 14.29
C GLN A 123 12.63 3.35 15.05
N LEU A 124 11.41 2.87 14.79
CA LEU A 124 10.91 1.63 15.39
C LEU A 124 11.80 0.44 15.02
N SER A 125 12.19 0.33 13.75
CA SER A 125 13.06 -0.75 13.27
C SER A 125 14.42 -0.73 13.99
N LYS A 126 15.01 0.46 14.18
CA LYS A 126 16.25 0.64 14.93
C LYS A 126 16.07 0.29 16.41
N LEU A 127 14.95 0.72 17.01
CA LEU A 127 14.61 0.53 18.42
C LEU A 127 14.53 -0.97 18.78
N ILE A 128 13.90 -1.78 17.93
CA ILE A 128 13.77 -3.22 18.15
C ILE A 128 15.01 -4.02 17.72
N GLY A 129 16.08 -3.35 17.27
CA GLY A 129 17.31 -4.00 16.82
C GLY A 129 17.17 -4.78 15.51
N ALA A 130 16.22 -4.42 14.65
CA ALA A 130 16.04 -5.06 13.36
C ALA A 130 17.24 -4.81 12.44
N LYS A 131 17.52 -5.76 11.53
CA LYS A 131 18.58 -5.63 10.52
C LYS A 131 18.13 -4.85 9.27
N SER A 132 16.82 -4.70 9.11
CA SER A 132 16.16 -4.02 8.00
C SER A 132 14.94 -3.26 8.52
N THR A 133 14.39 -2.38 7.69
CA THR A 133 13.17 -1.64 8.04
C THR A 133 11.96 -2.56 8.04
N LEU A 134 11.07 -2.34 9.01
CA LEU A 134 9.68 -2.78 8.92
C LEU A 134 9.01 -2.17 7.67
N ASN A 135 7.98 -2.84 7.18
CA ASN A 135 7.14 -2.31 6.10
C ASN A 135 5.94 -1.53 6.66
N TYR A 136 5.28 -0.75 5.81
CA TYR A 136 4.14 0.07 6.20
C TYR A 136 2.97 -0.76 6.75
N GLN A 137 2.71 -1.93 6.16
CA GLN A 137 1.67 -2.86 6.61
C GLN A 137 1.92 -3.40 8.03
N ALA A 138 3.18 -3.65 8.40
CA ALA A 138 3.57 -4.05 9.74
C ALA A 138 3.22 -2.95 10.76
N LEU A 139 3.55 -1.69 10.44
CA LEU A 139 3.18 -0.56 11.29
C LEU A 139 1.67 -0.46 11.45
N LEU A 140 0.90 -0.51 10.35
CA LEU A 140 -0.57 -0.50 10.40
C LEU A 140 -1.14 -1.64 11.25
N SER A 141 -0.53 -2.83 11.18
CA SER A 141 -0.97 -3.99 11.95
C SER A 141 -0.77 -3.78 13.46
N LEU A 142 0.30 -3.10 13.86
CA LEU A 142 0.53 -2.73 15.26
C LEU A 142 -0.55 -1.76 15.77
N PHE A 143 -0.99 -0.79 14.96
CA PHE A 143 -2.06 0.14 15.34
C PHE A 143 -3.45 -0.52 15.39
N ASN A 144 -3.73 -1.44 14.46
CA ASN A 144 -5.04 -2.08 14.37
C ASN A 144 -5.18 -3.34 15.26
N GLY A 145 -4.09 -3.77 15.91
CA GLY A 145 -4.06 -5.02 16.68
C GLY A 145 -4.32 -6.26 15.81
N THR A 146 -4.03 -6.17 14.51
CA THR A 146 -4.25 -7.25 13.55
C THR A 146 -3.01 -8.13 13.44
N VAL A 147 -3.23 -9.38 12.98
CA VAL A 147 -2.13 -10.32 12.75
C VAL A 147 -1.19 -9.75 11.69
N ILE A 148 0.09 -9.69 12.05
CA ILE A 148 1.18 -9.35 11.14
C ILE A 148 1.47 -10.58 10.27
N THR A 149 1.04 -10.55 9.01
CA THR A 149 1.22 -11.71 8.09
C THR A 149 2.34 -11.53 7.07
N SER A 150 2.88 -10.32 6.90
CA SER A 150 3.80 -9.96 5.82
C SER A 150 5.23 -9.64 6.28
N LEU A 151 5.60 -9.98 7.52
CA LEU A 151 6.96 -9.79 8.04
C LEU A 151 7.80 -11.07 7.93
N GLU A 152 9.09 -10.88 7.65
CA GLU A 152 10.09 -11.95 7.75
C GLU A 152 10.20 -12.43 9.21
N GLU A 153 10.49 -13.73 9.39
CA GLU A 153 10.56 -14.38 10.71
C GLU A 153 11.55 -13.66 11.65
N ASP A 154 12.73 -13.29 11.15
CA ASP A 154 13.74 -12.54 11.90
C ASP A 154 13.21 -11.19 12.44
N LEU A 155 12.36 -10.49 11.68
CA LEU A 155 11.79 -9.20 12.10
C LEU A 155 10.67 -9.37 13.13
N LEU A 156 9.87 -10.43 12.97
CA LEU A 156 8.86 -10.84 13.97
C LEU A 156 9.53 -11.18 15.30
N ASP A 157 10.62 -11.94 15.28
CA ASP A 157 11.38 -12.27 16.48
C ASP A 157 11.94 -11.02 17.17
N CYS A 158 12.46 -10.05 16.41
CA CYS A 158 12.89 -8.77 16.96
C CYS A 158 11.74 -7.98 17.61
N LEU A 159 10.56 -7.96 16.99
CA LEU A 159 9.37 -7.31 17.56
C LEU A 159 8.93 -7.99 18.87
N PHE A 160 8.84 -9.32 18.89
CA PHE A 160 8.46 -10.07 20.10
C PHE A 160 9.48 -9.92 21.23
N ALA A 161 10.78 -9.92 20.91
CA ALA A 161 11.83 -9.71 21.89
C ALA A 161 11.82 -8.30 22.51
N ASN A 162 11.20 -7.32 21.84
CA ASN A 162 11.15 -5.92 22.24
C ASN A 162 9.71 -5.39 22.34
N GLU A 163 8.74 -6.25 22.71
CA GLU A 163 7.31 -5.93 22.73
C GLU A 163 6.96 -4.69 23.56
N GLU A 164 7.57 -4.53 24.74
CA GLU A 164 7.35 -3.36 25.61
C GLU A 164 7.84 -2.06 24.93
N ALA A 165 9.00 -2.10 24.28
CA ALA A 165 9.55 -0.94 23.58
C ALA A 165 8.71 -0.59 22.33
N ALA A 166 8.24 -1.60 21.60
CA ALA A 166 7.35 -1.42 20.47
C ALA A 166 5.99 -0.84 20.91
N SER A 167 5.44 -1.33 22.03
CA SER A 167 4.18 -0.82 22.59
C SER A 167 4.31 0.64 23.02
N GLN A 168 5.38 0.99 23.75
CA GLN A 168 5.65 2.37 24.14
C GLN A 168 5.82 3.29 22.92
N PHE A 169 6.51 2.81 21.88
CA PHE A 169 6.65 3.57 20.64
C PHE A 169 5.30 3.89 20.00
N ILE A 170 4.35 2.94 19.98
CA ILE A 170 3.01 3.16 19.42
C ILE A 170 2.24 4.20 20.24
N GLU A 171 2.34 4.17 21.57
CA GLU A 171 1.75 5.19 22.44
C GLU A 171 2.34 6.58 22.19
N ASP A 172 3.67 6.68 22.14
CA ASP A 172 4.40 7.94 21.89
C ASP A 172 4.08 8.50 20.50
N PHE A 173 3.98 7.64 19.49
CA PHE A 173 3.57 8.00 18.14
C PHE A 173 2.15 8.58 18.17
N PHE A 174 1.21 7.90 18.82
CA PHE A 174 -0.17 8.36 18.89
C PHE A 174 -0.25 9.73 19.58
N GLU A 175 0.37 9.91 20.74
CA GLU A 175 0.37 11.19 21.45
C GLU A 175 1.05 12.31 20.64
N THR A 176 2.06 11.99 19.83
CA THR A 176 2.75 12.99 19.00
C THR A 176 1.89 13.48 17.83
N TYR A 177 1.14 12.58 17.19
CA TYR A 177 0.44 12.89 15.94
C TYR A 177 -1.07 13.02 16.06
N LYS A 178 -1.66 12.63 17.19
CA LYS A 178 -3.09 12.76 17.43
C LYS A 178 -3.51 14.22 17.26
N THR A 179 -4.62 14.40 16.56
CA THR A 179 -5.22 15.72 16.43
C THR A 179 -5.89 16.07 17.76
N ASP A 180 -5.45 17.16 18.40
CA ASP A 180 -6.14 17.72 19.55
C ASP A 180 -7.58 18.05 19.15
N SER A 181 -8.53 17.30 19.70
CA SER A 181 -9.98 17.55 19.55
C SER A 181 -10.46 18.68 20.48
N SER A 182 -9.55 19.43 21.07
CA SER A 182 -9.79 20.54 22.00
C SER A 182 -9.77 21.91 21.30
N GLY A 183 -10.56 22.04 20.22
CA GLY A 183 -10.56 23.28 19.41
C GLY A 183 -11.84 23.67 18.68
N GLU A 184 -12.95 22.94 18.80
CA GLU A 184 -14.25 23.40 18.26
C GLU A 184 -15.24 23.67 19.40
N SER A 185 -15.09 24.84 19.99
CA SER A 185 -16.16 25.55 20.68
C SER A 185 -15.87 27.04 20.54
N GLN A 186 -16.33 27.63 19.43
CA GLN A 186 -16.89 28.98 19.38
C GLN A 186 -17.57 29.25 18.03
#